data_AF-A0A937M732-F1
#
_entry.id   AF-A0A937M732-F1
#
_cell.length_a   1.000
_cell.length_b   1.000
_cell.length_c   1.000
_cell.angle_alpha   90.00
_cell.angle_beta   90.00
_cell.angle_gamma   90.00
#
_symmetry.space_group_name_H-M   'P 1'
#
loop_
_entity.id
_entity.type
_entity.pdbx_description
1 polymer ?
#
loop_
_entity_poly.entity_id
_entity_poly.type
_entity_poly.pdbx_seq_one_letter_code
_entity_poly.pdbx_strand_id
1 'polypeptide(L)'
;MIRTKCGLTLSISRAPEQELEKARSTRTVALLGCYSVYMKPTMLVAEGSKVLLSQPLFPDKINPSVMFTFPGCGRASLIKRGHQRKLQSVLIELKQDGKGDEQVSRNSYTEPAMSNLPRDTIIEGLLASSLWTSIRTGPFSKVPDPTRQAHSLFINAMDTNQLAAQPTVVPKDGVPHFVLGLNLLSKLLQHKTYVWVGRKVDAQLKEKAFASNLKAQEFRGAHPSGLTGTDLHYLGPAGSDKLIWSLNYQDVIAIGKLFTFPSRLIPHD
;
A
#
# COMPACT_ATOMS: atom_id res chain seq x y z
N MET A 1 -19.98 12.72 8.14
CA MET A 1 -20.33 11.36 8.58
C MET A 1 -21.28 10.71 7.58
N ILE A 2 -20.91 9.57 7.00
CA ILE A 2 -21.78 8.73 6.16
C ILE A 2 -22.14 7.46 6.95
N ARG A 3 -23.41 7.04 6.91
CA ARG A 3 -23.90 5.87 7.67
C ARG A 3 -24.51 4.82 6.74
N THR A 4 -23.93 3.62 6.74
CA THR A 4 -24.51 2.45 6.07
C THR A 4 -25.64 1.89 6.94
N LYS A 5 -26.87 1.88 6.40
CA LYS A 5 -28.08 1.45 7.12
C LYS A 5 -28.40 -0.04 6.96
N CYS A 6 -28.15 -0.61 5.79
CA CYS A 6 -28.51 -1.99 5.44
C CYS A 6 -27.26 -2.87 5.34
N GLY A 7 -26.60 -3.10 6.48
CA GLY A 7 -25.46 -4.01 6.58
C GLY A 7 -25.74 -5.13 7.59
N LEU A 8 -24.98 -6.21 7.51
CA LEU A 8 -25.08 -7.36 8.41
C LEU A 8 -23.69 -7.66 8.99
N THR A 9 -23.61 -7.74 10.31
CA THR A 9 -22.45 -8.28 11.00
C THR A 9 -22.74 -9.75 11.31
N LEU A 10 -22.01 -10.68 10.70
CA LEU A 10 -22.19 -12.09 11.02
C LEU A 10 -21.54 -12.38 12.37
N SER A 11 -22.16 -13.27 13.13
CA SER A 11 -21.64 -13.74 14.41
C SER A 11 -20.65 -14.88 14.19
N ILE A 12 -19.44 -14.55 13.72
CA ILE A 12 -18.35 -15.52 13.61
C ILE A 12 -17.62 -15.65 14.96
N SER A 13 -17.45 -16.89 15.42
CA SER A 13 -16.63 -17.20 16.60
C SER A 13 -15.14 -16.98 16.34
N ARG A 14 -14.36 -16.65 17.39
CA ARG A 14 -12.90 -16.45 17.34
C ARG A 14 -12.46 -15.16 16.64
N ALA A 15 -13.04 -14.03 17.04
CA ALA A 15 -12.47 -12.74 16.69
C ALA A 15 -11.02 -12.65 17.23
N PRO A 16 -10.07 -12.11 16.45
CA PRO A 16 -8.70 -11.94 16.93
C PRO A 16 -8.65 -10.91 18.06
N GLU A 17 -7.82 -11.20 19.06
CA GLU A 17 -7.44 -10.21 20.06
C GLU A 17 -6.75 -9.04 19.36
N GLN A 18 -7.14 -7.82 19.73
CA GLN A 18 -6.71 -6.59 19.06
C GLN A 18 -5.41 -6.07 19.66
N GLU A 19 -4.45 -6.97 19.83
CA GLU A 19 -3.13 -6.73 20.39
C GLU A 19 -2.06 -7.20 19.40
N LEU A 20 -0.92 -6.50 19.42
CA LEU A 20 0.21 -6.83 18.56
C LEU A 20 1.15 -7.77 19.32
N GLU A 21 1.39 -8.93 18.73
CA GLU A 21 2.41 -9.87 19.22
C GLU A 21 3.56 -9.97 18.23
N LYS A 22 4.73 -10.37 18.72
CA LYS A 22 5.89 -10.63 17.87
C LYS A 22 5.60 -11.80 16.94
N ALA A 23 5.60 -11.53 15.64
CA ALA A 23 5.40 -12.57 14.64
C ALA A 23 6.54 -13.62 14.67
N ARG A 24 6.20 -14.85 14.28
CA ARG A 24 7.20 -15.91 14.08
C ARG A 24 8.15 -15.53 12.93
N SER A 25 9.43 -15.87 13.08
CA SER A 25 10.42 -15.63 12.03
C SER A 25 10.02 -16.35 10.73
N THR A 26 10.01 -15.61 9.62
CA THR A 26 9.69 -16.13 8.29
C THR A 26 10.97 -16.50 7.55
N ARG A 27 10.98 -17.67 6.92
CA ARG A 27 12.15 -18.15 6.15
C ARG A 27 12.02 -17.87 4.65
N THR A 28 10.79 -17.86 4.17
CA THR A 28 10.48 -17.75 2.74
C THR A 28 9.31 -16.81 2.59
N VAL A 29 9.41 -15.92 1.62
CA VAL A 29 8.35 -15.00 1.22
C VAL A 29 8.21 -15.05 -0.29
N ALA A 30 7.03 -14.67 -0.79
CA ALA A 30 6.75 -14.74 -2.21
C ALA A 30 6.00 -13.51 -2.71
N LEU A 31 6.39 -13.03 -3.90
CA LEU A 31 5.54 -12.14 -4.68
C LEU A 31 4.62 -12.98 -5.57
N LEU A 32 3.31 -12.73 -5.46
CA LEU A 32 2.30 -13.47 -6.21
C LEU A 32 1.94 -12.74 -7.49
N GLY A 33 2.11 -13.41 -8.64
CA GLY A 33 1.78 -12.84 -9.94
C GLY A 33 0.28 -12.61 -10.15
N CYS A 34 -0.59 -13.30 -9.39
CA CYS A 34 -2.05 -13.15 -9.48
C CYS A 34 -2.60 -11.89 -8.82
N TYR A 35 -1.82 -11.16 -8.02
CA TYR A 35 -2.29 -9.99 -7.29
C TYR A 35 -2.47 -8.75 -8.20
N SER A 36 -1.69 -8.66 -9.27
CA SER A 36 -1.80 -7.55 -10.24
C SER A 36 -2.62 -7.98 -11.47
N VAL A 37 -3.75 -7.30 -11.69
CA VAL A 37 -4.69 -7.61 -12.77
C VAL A 37 -4.05 -7.25 -14.12
N TYR A 38 -4.04 -8.20 -15.05
CA TYR A 38 -3.45 -8.09 -16.40
C TYR A 38 -1.93 -7.84 -16.47
N MET A 39 -1.21 -7.91 -15.35
CA MET A 39 0.24 -7.75 -15.33
C MET A 39 0.95 -8.88 -16.09
N LYS A 40 1.94 -8.50 -16.89
CA LYS A 40 2.77 -9.43 -17.67
C LYS A 40 4.23 -9.26 -17.26
N PRO A 41 4.83 -10.19 -16.49
CA PRO A 41 6.15 -9.98 -15.92
C PRO A 41 7.25 -10.23 -16.94
N THR A 42 8.24 -9.35 -16.99
CA THR A 42 9.53 -9.58 -17.66
C THR A 42 10.58 -9.86 -16.58
N MET A 43 11.08 -11.08 -16.45
CA MET A 43 12.00 -11.41 -15.33
C MET A 43 13.35 -10.73 -15.49
N LEU A 44 13.82 -10.08 -14.42
CA LEU A 44 15.18 -9.53 -14.29
C LEU A 44 16.10 -10.42 -13.46
N VAL A 45 15.53 -11.39 -12.75
CA VAL A 45 16.24 -12.35 -11.90
C VAL A 45 16.03 -13.78 -12.39
N ALA A 46 17.02 -14.63 -12.14
CA ALA A 46 16.94 -16.07 -12.35
C ALA A 46 16.85 -16.81 -11.01
N GLU A 47 16.45 -18.08 -11.07
CA GLU A 47 16.56 -18.96 -9.91
C GLU A 47 18.03 -19.09 -9.51
N GLY A 48 18.30 -19.00 -8.22
CA GLY A 48 19.65 -18.99 -7.66
C GLY A 48 20.26 -17.61 -7.47
N SER A 49 19.70 -16.54 -8.06
CA SER A 49 20.25 -15.19 -7.92
C SER A 49 20.14 -14.67 -6.48
N LYS A 50 21.19 -13.99 -6.01
CA LYS A 50 21.15 -13.16 -4.80
C LYS A 50 20.27 -11.94 -5.06
N VAL A 51 19.38 -11.64 -4.13
CA VAL A 51 18.43 -10.52 -4.20
C VAL A 51 18.66 -9.59 -3.01
N LEU A 52 18.86 -8.31 -3.30
CA LEU A 52 19.01 -7.25 -2.32
C LEU A 52 17.65 -6.71 -1.86
N LEU A 53 17.65 -6.05 -0.71
CA LEU A 53 16.47 -5.33 -0.24
C LEU A 53 16.08 -4.29 -1.29
N SER A 54 14.79 -4.31 -1.67
CA SER A 54 14.23 -3.45 -2.70
C SER A 54 14.78 -3.64 -4.12
N GLN A 55 15.47 -4.75 -4.41
CA GLN A 55 15.91 -5.04 -5.76
C GLN A 55 14.71 -5.33 -6.70
N PRO A 56 14.69 -4.77 -7.92
CA PRO A 56 13.71 -5.12 -8.95
C PRO A 56 13.81 -6.59 -9.36
N LEU A 57 12.67 -7.31 -9.31
CA LEU A 57 12.57 -8.69 -9.76
C LEU A 57 12.03 -8.79 -11.18
N PHE A 58 11.04 -7.96 -11.52
CA PHE A 58 10.43 -7.88 -12.84
C PHE A 58 9.63 -6.58 -12.99
N PRO A 59 9.64 -5.91 -14.16
CA PRO A 59 8.62 -4.92 -14.49
C PRO A 59 7.34 -5.57 -15.02
N ASP A 60 6.27 -4.77 -15.06
CA ASP A 60 5.14 -5.05 -15.95
C ASP A 60 5.50 -4.70 -17.40
N LYS A 61 5.33 -5.64 -18.32
CA LYS A 61 5.56 -5.43 -19.76
C LYS A 61 4.68 -4.33 -20.33
N ILE A 62 3.49 -4.11 -19.77
CA ILE A 62 2.58 -3.05 -20.22
C ILE A 62 3.07 -1.67 -19.75
N ASN A 63 3.53 -1.59 -18.50
CA ASN A 63 4.04 -0.36 -17.88
C ASN A 63 5.46 -0.60 -17.36
N PRO A 64 6.51 -0.48 -18.21
CA PRO A 64 7.88 -0.85 -17.83
C PRO A 64 8.47 -0.06 -16.66
N SER A 65 7.94 1.14 -16.38
CA SER A 65 8.34 1.95 -15.22
C SER A 65 7.87 1.36 -13.88
N VAL A 66 6.82 0.52 -13.90
CA VAL A 66 6.27 -0.15 -12.72
C VAL A 66 7.10 -1.40 -12.43
N MET A 67 8.00 -1.27 -11.45
CA MET A 67 8.86 -2.34 -10.98
C MET A 67 8.23 -3.09 -9.81
N PHE A 68 8.33 -4.43 -9.83
CA PHE A 68 8.04 -5.28 -8.68
C PHE A 68 9.35 -5.58 -7.96
N THR A 69 9.52 -5.00 -6.78
CA THR A 69 10.74 -5.15 -5.97
C THR A 69 10.51 -6.08 -4.80
N PHE A 70 11.59 -6.65 -4.28
CA PHE A 70 11.51 -7.54 -3.14
C PHE A 70 11.60 -6.81 -1.78
N PRO A 71 10.71 -7.10 -0.81
CA PRO A 71 10.73 -6.44 0.51
C PRO A 71 11.74 -7.00 1.53
N GLY A 72 12.65 -7.90 1.14
CA GLY A 72 13.70 -8.45 2.02
C GLY A 72 15.04 -8.61 1.30
N CYS A 73 16.05 -9.22 1.93
CA CYS A 73 17.25 -9.68 1.23
C CYS A 73 17.35 -11.22 1.30
N GLY A 74 17.92 -11.84 0.27
CA GLY A 74 17.86 -13.29 0.17
C GLY A 74 18.36 -13.89 -1.13
N ARG A 75 17.85 -15.09 -1.44
CA ARG A 75 18.11 -15.81 -2.68
C ARG A 75 16.79 -16.17 -3.36
N ALA A 76 16.66 -15.88 -4.65
CA ALA A 76 15.52 -16.31 -5.46
C ALA A 76 15.56 -17.83 -5.58
N SER A 77 14.70 -18.54 -4.86
CA SER A 77 14.73 -20.01 -4.79
C SER A 77 13.93 -20.64 -5.92
N LEU A 78 12.76 -20.09 -6.26
CA LEU A 78 11.87 -20.66 -7.25
C LEU A 78 11.04 -19.58 -7.98
N ILE A 79 10.99 -19.65 -9.30
CA ILE A 79 10.12 -18.83 -10.15
C ILE A 79 9.03 -19.74 -10.72
N LYS A 80 7.93 -19.86 -9.96
CA LYS A 80 6.84 -20.77 -10.30
C LYS A 80 5.99 -20.21 -11.43
N ARG A 81 5.84 -20.98 -12.50
CA ARG A 81 4.97 -20.68 -13.64
C ARG A 81 3.88 -21.73 -13.78
N GLY A 82 2.68 -21.29 -14.12
CA GLY A 82 1.53 -22.14 -14.42
C GLY A 82 1.30 -22.30 -15.92
N HIS A 83 0.07 -22.66 -16.27
CA HIS A 83 -0.39 -22.81 -17.65
C HIS A 83 -0.08 -21.56 -18.50
N GLN A 84 0.31 -21.76 -19.77
CA GLN A 84 0.77 -20.71 -20.68
C GLN A 84 1.89 -19.81 -20.10
N ARG A 85 2.76 -20.39 -19.25
CA ARG A 85 3.88 -19.70 -18.58
C ARG A 85 3.47 -18.53 -17.69
N LYS A 86 2.20 -18.45 -17.25
CA LYS A 86 1.70 -17.42 -16.33
C LYS A 86 2.48 -17.46 -15.02
N LEU A 87 3.04 -16.33 -14.58
CA LEU A 87 3.74 -16.25 -13.30
C LEU A 87 2.76 -16.51 -12.15
N GLN A 88 3.02 -17.52 -11.35
CA GLN A 88 2.27 -17.79 -10.13
C GLN A 88 2.93 -17.08 -8.95
N SER A 89 4.22 -17.34 -8.73
CA SER A 89 4.94 -16.78 -7.60
C SER A 89 6.45 -16.73 -7.84
N VAL A 90 7.11 -15.71 -7.29
CA VAL A 90 8.57 -15.68 -7.13
C VAL A 90 8.87 -15.88 -5.65
N LEU A 91 9.44 -17.03 -5.29
CA LEU A 91 9.82 -17.38 -3.93
C LEU A 91 11.25 -16.91 -3.66
N ILE A 92 11.43 -16.28 -2.51
CA ILE A 92 12.74 -15.83 -2.05
C ILE A 92 12.95 -16.33 -0.63
N GLU A 93 14.07 -17.01 -0.44
CA GLU A 93 14.56 -17.44 0.85
C GLU A 93 15.31 -16.29 1.50
N LEU A 94 14.84 -15.89 2.69
CA LEU A 94 15.41 -14.78 3.44
C LEU A 94 16.72 -15.20 4.11
N LYS A 95 17.70 -14.29 4.13
CA LYS A 95 18.87 -14.47 4.99
C LYS A 95 18.44 -14.41 6.45
N GLN A 96 18.90 -15.35 7.27
CA GLN A 96 18.56 -15.39 8.70
C GLN A 96 19.50 -14.54 9.55
N ASP A 97 20.68 -14.20 9.03
CA ASP A 97 21.65 -13.38 9.72
C ASP A 97 21.31 -11.90 9.48
N GLY A 98 20.67 -11.25 10.45
CA GLY A 98 20.30 -9.81 10.42
C GLY A 98 21.48 -8.83 10.37
N LYS A 99 22.61 -9.22 9.77
CA LYS A 99 23.78 -8.39 9.51
C LYS A 99 23.69 -7.79 8.11
N GLY A 100 23.40 -6.49 8.07
CA GLY A 100 23.58 -5.63 6.91
C GLY A 100 22.83 -6.15 5.68
N ASP A 101 21.52 -5.96 5.66
CA ASP A 101 20.75 -6.13 4.43
C ASP A 101 21.29 -5.14 3.40
N GLU A 102 22.13 -5.64 2.49
CA GLU A 102 22.52 -4.90 1.29
C GLU A 102 21.21 -4.46 0.61
N GLN A 103 21.05 -3.15 0.49
CA GLN A 103 19.85 -2.52 -0.06
C GLN A 103 20.25 -1.65 -1.25
N VAL A 104 19.37 -1.58 -2.23
CA VAL A 104 19.46 -0.56 -3.28
C VAL A 104 19.40 0.84 -2.64
N SER A 105 20.42 1.66 -2.91
CA SER A 105 20.50 3.02 -2.38
C SER A 105 19.30 3.86 -2.80
N ARG A 106 18.85 4.73 -1.88
CA ARG A 106 17.71 5.62 -2.10
C ARG A 106 17.96 6.98 -1.49
N ASN A 107 17.23 7.96 -2.02
CA ASN A 107 17.18 9.29 -1.47
C ASN A 107 16.37 9.27 -0.16
N SER A 108 16.91 9.90 0.87
CA SER A 108 16.19 10.26 2.09
C SER A 108 15.97 11.77 2.11
N TYR A 109 14.87 12.19 2.72
CA TYR A 109 14.54 13.60 2.84
C TYR A 109 14.41 13.97 4.31
N THR A 110 14.79 15.21 4.66
CA THR A 110 14.48 15.76 5.98
C THR A 110 13.02 16.18 6.02
N GLU A 111 12.40 16.23 7.21
CA GLU A 111 10.99 16.62 7.35
C GLU A 111 10.62 17.95 6.66
N PRO A 112 11.46 19.02 6.72
CA PRO A 112 11.16 20.26 6.01
C PRO A 112 11.19 20.09 4.48
N ALA A 113 12.09 19.26 3.96
CA ALA A 113 12.19 18.99 2.53
C ALA A 113 10.99 18.16 2.02
N MET A 114 10.45 17.25 2.84
CA MET A 114 9.29 16.43 2.48
C MET A 114 8.05 17.26 2.14
N SER A 115 7.83 18.37 2.87
CA SER A 115 6.72 19.29 2.63
C SER A 115 6.77 19.97 1.27
N ASN A 116 7.94 20.05 0.64
CA ASN A 116 8.13 20.69 -0.67
C ASN A 116 8.53 19.71 -1.79
N LEU A 117 8.47 18.39 -1.54
CA LEU A 117 8.79 17.41 -2.59
C LEU A 117 7.89 17.59 -3.81
N PRO A 118 8.48 17.68 -5.02
CA PRO A 118 7.72 17.75 -6.25
C PRO A 118 7.05 16.40 -6.53
N ARG A 119 5.94 16.45 -7.25
CA ARG A 119 5.13 15.28 -7.60
C ARG A 119 5.97 14.16 -8.23
N ASP A 120 6.84 14.50 -9.17
CA ASP A 120 7.58 13.52 -9.95
C ASP A 120 8.60 12.76 -9.08
N THR A 121 9.25 13.44 -8.13
CA THR A 121 10.12 12.78 -7.14
C THR A 121 9.35 11.82 -6.24
N ILE A 122 8.11 12.15 -5.88
CA ILE A 122 7.27 11.22 -5.11
C ILE A 122 6.96 9.98 -5.94
N ILE A 123 6.59 10.14 -7.21
CA ILE A 123 6.32 9.03 -8.13
C ILE A 123 7.56 8.16 -8.32
N GLU A 124 8.73 8.76 -8.56
CA GLU A 124 10.00 8.05 -8.70
C GLU A 124 10.32 7.22 -7.45
N GLY A 125 10.17 7.79 -6.26
CA GLY A 125 10.36 7.08 -4.99
C GLY A 125 9.41 5.89 -4.83
N LEU A 126 8.13 6.05 -5.20
CA LEU A 126 7.14 4.99 -5.15
C LEU A 126 7.40 3.88 -6.18
N LEU A 127 7.87 4.22 -7.38
CA LEU A 127 8.22 3.25 -8.42
C LEU A 127 9.48 2.47 -8.06
N ALA A 128 10.52 3.15 -7.59
CA ALA A 128 11.77 2.53 -7.14
C ALA A 128 11.58 1.62 -5.92
N SER A 129 10.49 1.77 -5.17
CA SER A 129 10.13 0.95 -4.01
C SER A 129 9.04 -0.07 -4.23
N SER A 130 8.49 -0.12 -5.44
CA SER A 130 7.31 -0.92 -5.75
C SER A 130 6.07 -0.56 -4.92
N LEU A 131 6.12 0.42 -4.02
CA LEU A 131 4.94 0.90 -3.30
C LEU A 131 3.91 1.53 -4.24
N TRP A 132 4.31 1.96 -5.44
CA TRP A 132 3.35 2.32 -6.50
C TRP A 132 2.33 1.21 -6.80
N THR A 133 2.72 -0.06 -6.66
CA THR A 133 1.85 -1.22 -6.93
C THR A 133 0.74 -1.41 -5.89
N SER A 134 0.83 -0.74 -4.73
CA SER A 134 -0.24 -0.69 -3.72
C SER A 134 -1.46 0.11 -4.20
N ILE A 135 -1.26 1.04 -5.13
CA ILE A 135 -2.32 1.89 -5.66
C ILE A 135 -3.13 1.09 -6.69
N ARG A 136 -4.45 1.12 -6.57
CA ARG A 136 -5.38 0.44 -7.48
C ARG A 136 -6.33 1.42 -8.14
N THR A 137 -6.50 1.28 -9.45
CA THR A 137 -7.48 2.06 -10.22
C THR A 137 -8.90 1.60 -9.94
N GLY A 138 -9.84 2.53 -9.98
CA GLY A 138 -11.25 2.24 -10.21
C GLY A 138 -11.70 2.93 -11.50
N PRO A 139 -12.42 2.23 -12.39
CA PRO A 139 -12.74 0.80 -12.37
C PRO A 139 -11.51 -0.12 -12.62
N PHE A 140 -11.74 -1.45 -12.57
CA PHE A 140 -10.84 -2.55 -12.96
C PHE A 140 -9.71 -2.96 -12.02
N SER A 141 -9.47 -2.22 -10.93
CA SER A 141 -8.48 -2.58 -9.91
C SER A 141 -7.12 -2.94 -10.51
N LYS A 142 -6.59 -2.14 -11.44
CA LYS A 142 -5.25 -2.32 -12.02
C LYS A 142 -4.24 -1.45 -11.28
N VAL A 143 -2.95 -1.73 -11.42
CA VAL A 143 -1.92 -0.76 -11.02
C VAL A 143 -2.00 0.43 -11.98
N PRO A 144 -2.01 1.69 -11.49
CA PRO A 144 -2.14 2.85 -12.36
C PRO A 144 -0.90 3.07 -13.22
N ASP A 145 -1.13 3.59 -14.42
CA ASP A 145 -0.09 4.17 -15.26
C ASP A 145 0.44 5.44 -14.58
N PRO A 146 1.75 5.53 -14.25
CA PRO A 146 2.33 6.69 -13.58
C PRO A 146 2.21 8.01 -14.34
N THR A 147 2.02 7.94 -15.67
CA THR A 147 1.85 9.12 -16.52
C THR A 147 0.44 9.69 -16.47
N ARG A 148 -0.53 8.89 -15.99
CA ARG A 148 -1.93 9.32 -15.88
C ARG A 148 -2.19 10.00 -14.55
N GLN A 149 -3.21 10.84 -14.54
CA GLN A 149 -3.77 11.41 -13.33
C GLN A 149 -5.14 10.79 -13.05
N ALA A 150 -5.42 10.53 -11.78
CA ALA A 150 -6.78 10.23 -11.34
C ALA A 150 -7.54 11.52 -11.05
N HIS A 151 -8.86 11.44 -11.13
CA HIS A 151 -9.74 12.49 -10.64
C HIS A 151 -9.70 12.57 -9.11
N SER A 152 -9.54 11.45 -8.40
CA SER A 152 -9.52 11.42 -6.93
C SER A 152 -8.76 10.20 -6.40
N LEU A 153 -8.20 10.34 -5.20
CA LEU A 153 -7.54 9.28 -4.44
C LEU A 153 -8.35 8.96 -3.19
N PHE A 154 -8.52 7.67 -2.90
CA PHE A 154 -9.29 7.19 -1.76
C PHE A 154 -8.45 6.26 -0.87
N ILE A 155 -8.32 6.59 0.42
CA ILE A 155 -7.37 5.95 1.34
C ILE A 155 -8.08 5.22 2.48
N ASN A 156 -8.32 3.92 2.33
CA ASN A 156 -9.16 3.19 3.26
C ASN A 156 -8.44 2.95 4.60
N ALA A 157 -8.91 3.60 5.66
CA ALA A 157 -8.41 3.48 7.03
C ALA A 157 -9.49 2.93 7.99
N MET A 158 -10.33 2.05 7.46
CA MET A 158 -11.27 1.22 8.22
C MET A 158 -11.36 -0.18 7.62
N ASP A 159 -11.65 -1.18 8.44
CA ASP A 159 -11.96 -2.52 7.96
C ASP A 159 -13.11 -3.09 8.81
N THR A 160 -14.20 -3.50 8.16
CA THR A 160 -15.36 -4.11 8.82
C THR A 160 -15.48 -5.60 8.54
N ASN A 161 -14.48 -6.20 7.89
CA ASN A 161 -14.38 -7.65 7.82
C ASN A 161 -14.23 -8.21 9.24
N GLN A 162 -14.91 -9.31 9.54
CA GLN A 162 -15.13 -9.74 10.92
C GLN A 162 -13.87 -10.22 11.66
N LEU A 163 -12.87 -10.70 10.91
CA LEU A 163 -11.60 -11.16 11.45
C LEU A 163 -10.46 -10.17 11.12
N ALA A 164 -10.78 -8.96 10.69
CA ALA A 164 -9.76 -7.97 10.37
C ALA A 164 -9.13 -7.38 11.63
N ALA A 165 -7.86 -7.00 11.50
CA ALA A 165 -7.24 -6.11 12.46
C ALA A 165 -7.90 -4.73 12.35
N GLN A 166 -8.31 -4.15 13.48
CA GLN A 166 -8.81 -2.78 13.50
C GLN A 166 -7.64 -1.83 13.18
N PRO A 167 -7.82 -0.83 12.29
CA PRO A 167 -6.73 0.11 11.97
C PRO A 167 -6.20 0.90 13.18
N THR A 168 -6.96 0.97 14.27
CA THR A 168 -6.50 1.55 15.54
C THR A 168 -5.43 0.73 16.26
N VAL A 169 -5.28 -0.54 15.89
CA VAL A 169 -4.24 -1.45 16.42
C VAL A 169 -2.89 -1.19 15.77
N VAL A 170 -2.84 -0.43 14.66
CA VAL A 170 -1.57 0.10 14.15
C VAL A 170 -0.85 0.81 15.30
N PRO A 171 0.46 0.56 15.51
CA PRO A 171 1.21 1.18 16.58
C PRO A 171 1.01 2.71 16.58
N LYS A 172 0.93 3.32 17.77
CA LYS A 172 0.83 4.79 17.89
C LYS A 172 1.96 5.50 17.11
N ASP A 173 3.12 4.86 17.01
CA ASP A 173 4.29 5.32 16.26
C ASP A 173 4.07 5.31 14.73
N GLY A 174 3.03 4.63 14.24
CA GLY A 174 2.60 4.66 12.85
C GLY A 174 1.82 5.92 12.46
N VAL A 175 1.23 6.64 13.43
CA VAL A 175 0.39 7.82 13.14
C VAL A 175 1.18 8.95 12.46
N PRO A 176 2.39 9.32 12.91
CA PRO A 176 3.21 10.32 12.20
C PRO A 176 3.48 9.93 10.74
N HIS A 177 3.86 8.67 10.50
CA HIS A 177 4.09 8.16 9.14
C HIS A 177 2.82 8.09 8.30
N PHE A 178 1.67 7.77 8.91
CA PHE A 178 0.39 7.80 8.24
C PHE A 178 0.06 9.22 7.76
N VAL A 179 0.16 10.23 8.64
CA VAL A 179 -0.09 11.64 8.29
C VAL A 179 0.89 12.12 7.21
N LEU A 180 2.16 11.76 7.30
CA LEU A 180 3.16 12.06 6.28
C LEU A 180 2.80 11.43 4.94
N GLY A 181 2.49 10.13 4.92
CA GLY A 181 2.08 9.41 3.72
C GLY A 181 0.82 10.02 3.08
N LEU A 182 -0.16 10.41 3.90
CA LEU A 182 -1.36 11.12 3.45
C LEU A 182 -1.02 12.44 2.75
N ASN A 183 -0.15 13.25 3.35
CA ASN A 183 0.27 14.53 2.77
C ASN A 183 1.08 14.34 1.48
N LEU A 184 1.98 13.35 1.42
CA LEU A 184 2.72 13.04 0.20
C LEU A 184 1.79 12.58 -0.93
N LEU A 185 0.87 11.66 -0.64
CA LEU A 185 -0.11 11.15 -1.59
C LEU A 185 -1.04 12.24 -2.11
N SER A 186 -1.39 13.22 -1.27
CA SER A 186 -2.24 14.35 -1.67
C SER A 186 -1.64 15.19 -2.80
N LYS A 187 -0.30 15.19 -2.95
CA LYS A 187 0.44 15.90 -4.01
C LYS A 187 0.47 15.16 -5.34
N LEU A 188 0.10 13.87 -5.36
CA LEU A 188 0.03 13.10 -6.61
C LEU A 188 -1.10 13.58 -7.53
N LEU A 189 -2.08 14.27 -6.97
CA LEU A 189 -3.31 14.69 -7.64
C LEU A 189 -3.49 16.20 -7.59
N GLN A 190 -4.12 16.72 -8.64
CA GLN A 190 -4.58 18.11 -8.71
C GLN A 190 -5.90 18.34 -7.96
N HIS A 191 -6.68 17.26 -7.77
CA HIS A 191 -8.02 17.30 -7.18
C HIS A 191 -7.99 16.83 -5.72
N LYS A 192 -9.05 16.13 -5.28
CA LYS A 192 -9.28 15.77 -3.88
C LYS A 192 -8.71 14.41 -3.53
N THR A 193 -8.14 14.33 -2.32
CA THR A 193 -7.78 13.09 -1.65
C THR A 193 -8.76 12.86 -0.50
N TYR A 194 -9.36 11.68 -0.43
CA TYR A 194 -10.30 11.30 0.60
C TYR A 194 -9.69 10.22 1.50
N VAL A 195 -9.72 10.45 2.80
CA VAL A 195 -9.34 9.46 3.81
C VAL A 195 -10.61 9.11 4.57
N TRP A 196 -10.85 7.83 4.76
CA TRP A 196 -12.11 7.30 5.22
C TRP A 196 -11.83 6.41 6.40
N VAL A 197 -12.44 6.80 7.50
CA VAL A 197 -11.99 6.46 8.84
C VAL A 197 -13.18 6.00 9.66
N GLY A 198 -12.94 4.99 10.49
CA GLY A 198 -13.84 4.69 11.60
C GLY A 198 -13.71 5.76 12.69
N ARG A 199 -14.74 5.85 13.55
CA ARG A 199 -14.83 6.84 14.64
C ARG A 199 -13.54 7.00 15.48
N LYS A 200 -12.88 5.89 15.81
CA LYS A 200 -11.68 5.90 16.65
C LYS A 200 -10.47 6.49 15.93
N VAL A 201 -10.29 6.17 14.64
CA VAL A 201 -9.20 6.73 13.82
C VAL A 201 -9.46 8.20 13.54
N ASP A 202 -10.72 8.58 13.25
CA ASP A 202 -11.11 9.99 13.09
C ASP A 202 -10.66 10.84 14.28
N ALA A 203 -10.91 10.36 15.51
CA ALA A 203 -10.47 11.04 16.73
C ALA A 203 -8.95 11.24 16.82
N GLN A 204 -8.14 10.30 16.33
CA GLN A 204 -6.67 10.42 16.31
C GLN A 204 -6.16 11.45 15.29
N LEU A 205 -6.95 11.76 14.27
CA LEU A 205 -6.58 12.65 13.17
C LEU A 205 -7.05 14.10 13.36
N LYS A 206 -7.97 14.38 14.28
CA LYS A 206 -8.60 15.71 14.46
C LYS A 206 -7.63 16.87 14.68
N GLU A 207 -6.51 16.62 15.34
CA GLU A 207 -5.51 17.64 15.67
C GLU A 207 -4.29 17.63 14.72
N LYS A 208 -4.35 16.85 13.64
CA LYS A 208 -3.25 16.71 12.69
C LYS A 208 -3.41 17.69 11.53
N ALA A 209 -2.28 18.22 11.07
CA ALA A 209 -2.23 19.10 9.91
C ALA A 209 -2.27 18.26 8.61
N PHE A 210 -3.24 18.58 7.75
CA PHE A 210 -3.40 17.95 6.45
C PHE A 210 -3.28 18.99 5.32
N ALA A 211 -2.86 18.52 4.14
CA ALA A 211 -2.96 19.30 2.92
C ALA A 211 -4.40 19.77 2.66
N SER A 212 -4.57 20.95 2.06
CA SER A 212 -5.88 21.59 1.85
C SER A 212 -6.84 20.79 0.96
N ASN A 213 -6.31 19.92 0.09
CA ASN A 213 -7.08 19.05 -0.79
C ASN A 213 -7.40 17.67 -0.17
N LEU A 214 -6.97 17.42 1.06
CA LEU A 214 -7.27 16.19 1.80
C LEU A 214 -8.54 16.37 2.65
N LYS A 215 -9.47 15.44 2.52
CA LYS A 215 -10.70 15.39 3.31
C LYS A 215 -10.83 14.08 4.07
N ALA A 216 -10.85 14.17 5.40
CA ALA A 216 -11.22 13.06 6.26
C ALA A 216 -12.75 12.92 6.27
N GLN A 217 -13.24 11.71 6.02
CA GLN A 217 -14.65 11.38 6.01
C GLN A 217 -14.91 10.20 6.95
N GLU A 218 -15.66 10.45 8.01
CA GLU A 218 -16.11 9.39 8.91
C GLU A 218 -17.20 8.52 8.27
N PHE A 219 -17.02 7.20 8.34
CA PHE A 219 -18.02 6.20 7.99
C PHE A 219 -18.42 5.36 9.21
N ARG A 220 -19.69 4.98 9.28
CA ARG A 220 -20.23 4.07 10.31
C ARG A 220 -21.25 3.10 9.72
N GLY A 221 -21.33 1.91 10.29
CA GLY A 221 -22.35 0.92 9.95
C GLY A 221 -21.82 -0.49 10.05
N ALA A 222 -22.72 -1.46 9.90
CA ALA A 222 -22.33 -2.86 9.74
C ALA A 222 -21.68 -3.08 8.36
N HIS A 223 -21.03 -4.23 8.19
CA HIS A 223 -20.48 -4.64 6.90
C HIS A 223 -21.60 -4.74 5.85
N PRO A 224 -21.42 -4.25 4.60
CA PRO A 224 -20.21 -3.68 4.02
C PRO A 224 -20.09 -2.16 4.20
N SER A 225 -19.36 -1.72 5.23
CA SER A 225 -18.92 -0.32 5.41
C SER A 225 -17.40 -0.30 5.41
N GLY A 226 -16.74 0.70 4.84
CA GLY A 226 -15.27 0.64 4.71
C GLY A 226 -14.80 -0.27 3.58
N LEU A 227 -15.68 -0.58 2.62
CA LEU A 227 -15.27 -1.20 1.36
C LEU A 227 -15.10 -0.11 0.33
N THR A 228 -13.96 -0.12 -0.36
CA THR A 228 -13.64 0.86 -1.40
C THR A 228 -14.78 1.01 -2.40
N GLY A 229 -15.37 -0.07 -2.90
CA GLY A 229 -16.49 -0.01 -3.85
C GLY A 229 -17.74 0.70 -3.31
N THR A 230 -18.21 0.31 -2.12
CA THR A 230 -19.41 0.88 -1.48
C THR A 230 -19.22 2.36 -1.18
N ASP A 231 -18.06 2.71 -0.66
CA ASP A 231 -17.84 4.06 -0.20
C ASP A 231 -17.53 5.01 -1.39
N LEU A 232 -16.90 4.50 -2.46
CA LEU A 232 -16.74 5.21 -3.73
C LEU A 232 -18.10 5.63 -4.30
N HIS A 233 -19.10 4.75 -4.21
CA HIS A 233 -20.45 5.03 -4.67
C HIS A 233 -21.03 6.30 -4.00
N TYR A 234 -20.76 6.51 -2.70
CA TYR A 234 -21.28 7.66 -1.97
C TYR A 234 -20.49 8.96 -2.19
N LEU A 235 -19.17 8.89 -2.36
CA LEU A 235 -18.33 10.09 -2.43
C LEU A 235 -18.04 10.57 -3.85
N GLY A 236 -18.00 9.65 -4.80
CA GLY A 236 -17.52 9.95 -6.14
C GLY A 236 -17.34 8.68 -6.93
N PRO A 237 -18.42 8.13 -7.51
CA PRO A 237 -18.36 6.88 -8.24
C PRO A 237 -17.37 7.00 -9.39
N ALA A 238 -16.66 5.90 -9.64
CA ALA A 238 -15.82 5.75 -10.82
C ALA A 238 -16.71 5.58 -12.06
N GLY A 239 -16.18 5.95 -13.23
CA GLY A 239 -16.87 5.79 -14.50
C GLY A 239 -15.88 5.59 -15.65
N SER A 240 -16.39 5.45 -16.87
CA SER A 240 -15.60 5.42 -18.10
C SER A 240 -14.61 6.60 -18.19
N ASP A 241 -15.11 7.78 -17.83
CA ASP A 241 -14.38 9.05 -17.98
C ASP A 241 -13.81 9.56 -16.65
N LYS A 242 -13.99 8.79 -15.57
CA LYS A 242 -13.57 9.17 -14.22
C LYS A 242 -12.76 8.06 -13.57
N LEU A 243 -11.46 8.11 -13.85
CA LEU A 243 -10.47 7.27 -13.21
C LEU A 243 -10.24 7.73 -11.77
N ILE A 244 -10.29 6.80 -10.84
CA ILE A 244 -9.99 7.04 -9.43
C ILE A 244 -8.85 6.11 -8.99
N TRP A 245 -8.16 6.47 -7.93
CA TRP A 245 -7.15 5.63 -7.29
C TRP A 245 -7.56 5.28 -5.86
N SER A 246 -7.10 4.14 -5.37
CA SER A 246 -7.36 3.67 -4.01
C SER A 246 -6.21 2.86 -3.44
N LEU A 247 -6.04 2.91 -2.12
CA LEU A 247 -5.09 2.09 -1.35
C LEU A 247 -5.53 1.99 0.12
N ASN A 248 -4.92 1.07 0.88
CA ASN A 248 -5.19 0.88 2.30
C ASN A 248 -4.26 1.73 3.20
N TYR A 249 -4.59 1.81 4.48
CA TYR A 249 -3.84 2.59 5.47
C TYR A 249 -2.43 2.06 5.78
N GLN A 250 -2.19 0.74 5.67
CA GLN A 250 -0.87 0.16 5.94
C GLN A 250 0.13 0.57 4.86
N ASP A 251 -0.31 0.57 3.60
CA ASP A 251 0.49 1.04 2.48
C ASP A 251 0.80 2.53 2.61
N VAL A 252 -0.13 3.35 3.11
CA VAL A 252 0.13 4.77 3.38
C VAL A 252 1.20 4.96 4.45
N ILE A 253 1.19 4.14 5.50
CA ILE A 253 2.24 4.14 6.53
C ILE A 253 3.57 3.72 5.93
N ALA A 254 3.59 2.68 5.10
CA ALA A 254 4.79 2.25 4.39
C ALA A 254 5.35 3.35 3.48
N ILE A 255 4.49 4.12 2.82
CA ILE A 255 4.86 5.30 2.04
C ILE A 255 5.46 6.38 2.95
N GLY A 256 4.82 6.70 4.08
CA GLY A 256 5.40 7.63 5.05
C GLY A 256 6.80 7.20 5.50
N LYS A 257 6.95 5.92 5.89
CA LYS A 257 8.23 5.33 6.30
C LYS A 257 9.26 5.36 5.18
N LEU A 258 8.89 5.11 3.92
CA LEU A 258 9.79 5.14 2.77
C LEU A 258 10.54 6.47 2.68
N PHE A 259 9.82 7.58 2.85
CA PHE A 259 10.41 8.92 2.70
C PHE A 259 11.13 9.39 3.98
N THR A 260 10.81 8.82 5.15
CA THR A 260 11.52 9.09 6.41
C THR A 260 12.80 8.26 6.57
N PHE A 261 12.76 6.97 6.24
CA PHE A 261 13.84 6.02 6.48
C PHE A 261 14.36 5.45 5.15
N PRO A 262 15.62 5.72 4.77
CA PRO A 262 16.19 5.19 3.54
C PRO A 262 16.41 3.67 3.61
N SER A 263 16.52 3.11 4.82
CA SER A 263 17.10 1.78 5.04
C SER A 263 16.12 0.62 5.26
N ARG A 264 14.83 0.86 5.58
CA ARG A 264 13.86 -0.23 5.84
C ARG A 264 12.40 0.18 5.58
N LEU A 265 11.69 -0.64 4.80
CA LEU A 265 10.24 -0.54 4.63
C LEU A 265 9.45 -1.25 5.75
N ILE A 266 10.08 -2.25 6.39
CA ILE A 266 9.50 -3.02 7.49
C ILE A 266 10.58 -3.11 8.60
N PRO A 267 10.40 -2.45 9.76
CA PRO A 267 11.26 -2.69 10.91
C PRO A 267 11.01 -4.11 11.46
N HIS A 268 12.07 -4.74 11.98
CA HIS A 268 12.03 -6.08 12.58
C HIS A 268 11.62 -6.08 14.06
N ASP A 269 11.15 -4.93 14.56
CA ASP A 269 10.86 -4.69 15.97
C ASP A 269 9.35 -4.59 16.21
#